data_AF-A0AAV9KQI3-F1
#
_entry.id   AF-A0AAV9KQI3-F1
#
_cell.length_a   1.000
_cell.length_b   1.000
_cell.length_c   1.000
_cell.angle_alpha   90.00
_cell.angle_beta   90.00
_cell.angle_gamma   90.00
#
_symmetry.space_group_name_H-M   'P 1'
#
loop_
_entity.id
_entity.type
_entity.pdbx_description
1 polymer ?
#
loop_
_entity_poly.entity_id
_entity_poly.type
_entity_poly.pdbx_seq_one_letter_code
_entity_poly.pdbx_strand_id
1 'polypeptide(L)'
;MATVNEIVSFTYLGLSKAVSPKRCRLGIPQTWLKWRSSWVLGGVGCSSRNPSFVNPKRNGFKLFNSVELGNFVTSDDEEKNEMSDCFFEAIEELERMTREPSDVLEEMNERLSDRELQLVLVYFAQEGRDSWCALEVFEWLRKENRVDKETMELMVSIMCGWVQKLIGSKSEAGDVVDLLVDMDCVGLNPSFSMVEKVISLYWDAGEREGAVLFVKEVLRRQIAYSDGNVDGHKAGPAGYLAWKMMEEGNYKDAVKLVIDIRDSGLKPELYSYLIAMTAVVKELNEFGKALRKLKGFARTGLVAELDLENLRLIEEYQADLLAEGVQLSDWLIQEGGPSLFGVVHERLLAMYVCAGRGIEAERHLWQMKLSGKEVTGDLQDIVLAICASQKELGPISRLLTGMEASSSLQKKKTLSWLLRGYIKGGHLENAAETVIKMLDLGLYPDFLDRAAVLQRLRRRIQQSGSLETYLNLCKHLSEASLIGPCLVYLYIKKYRLWIIRTL
;
A
#
# COMPACT_ATOMS: atom_id res chain seq x y z
N MET A 1 2.49 -3.25 -9.26
CA MET A 1 1.10 -2.86 -8.92
C MET A 1 0.18 -4.00 -9.33
N ALA A 2 -0.61 -4.53 -8.39
CA ALA A 2 -1.53 -5.61 -8.72
C ALA A 2 -2.60 -5.14 -9.70
N THR A 3 -2.62 -5.75 -10.89
CA THR A 3 -3.73 -5.66 -11.83
C THR A 3 -4.98 -6.27 -11.19
N VAL A 4 -6.17 -5.94 -11.69
CA VAL A 4 -7.42 -6.57 -11.20
C VAL A 4 -7.31 -8.09 -11.21
N ASN A 5 -6.57 -8.66 -12.17
CA ASN A 5 -6.30 -10.09 -12.29
C ASN A 5 -5.51 -10.67 -11.10
N GLU A 6 -4.57 -9.92 -10.51
CA GLU A 6 -3.80 -10.35 -9.33
C GLU A 6 -4.64 -10.30 -8.04
N ILE A 7 -5.50 -9.30 -7.88
CA ILE A 7 -6.38 -9.14 -6.69
C ILE A 7 -7.48 -10.21 -6.69
N VAL A 8 -8.02 -10.51 -7.88
CA VAL A 8 -9.08 -11.49 -8.10
C VAL A 8 -8.63 -12.92 -7.85
N SER A 9 -7.38 -13.26 -8.19
CA SER A 9 -6.80 -14.61 -8.03
C SER A 9 -6.85 -15.13 -6.58
N PHE A 10 -6.97 -14.25 -5.57
CA PHE A 10 -7.03 -14.62 -4.15
C PHE A 10 -8.44 -14.80 -3.58
N THR A 11 -9.51 -14.52 -4.33
CA THR A 11 -10.87 -14.58 -3.79
C THR A 11 -11.50 -15.97 -3.82
N TYR A 12 -10.88 -16.98 -4.46
CA TYR A 12 -11.49 -18.29 -4.67
C TYR A 12 -10.57 -19.50 -4.34
N LEU A 13 -10.34 -19.72 -3.05
CA LEU A 13 -10.02 -21.04 -2.49
C LEU A 13 -10.96 -21.34 -1.31
N GLY A 14 -12.24 -21.50 -1.63
CA GLY A 14 -13.19 -22.16 -0.75
C GLY A 14 -13.12 -23.67 -1.02
N LEU A 15 -12.34 -24.38 -0.19
CA LEU A 15 -12.44 -25.81 0.20
C LEU A 15 -11.04 -26.43 0.36
N SER A 16 -10.48 -26.37 1.58
CA SER A 16 -10.00 -27.54 2.35
C SER A 16 -8.81 -27.25 3.30
N LYS A 17 -8.85 -27.98 4.43
CA LYS A 17 -7.81 -28.29 5.42
C LYS A 17 -7.32 -27.19 6.37
N ALA A 18 -7.97 -27.15 7.53
CA ALA A 18 -7.41 -26.63 8.76
C ALA A 18 -6.18 -27.46 9.18
N VAL A 19 -5.03 -26.81 9.31
CA VAL A 19 -3.89 -27.30 10.09
C VAL A 19 -3.49 -26.15 11.02
N SER A 20 -3.56 -26.40 12.33
CA SER A 20 -3.23 -25.43 13.38
C SER A 20 -1.71 -25.25 13.49
N PRO A 21 -1.19 -24.02 13.63
CA PRO A 21 0.12 -23.81 14.23
C PRO A 21 0.00 -23.46 15.72
N LYS A 22 1.01 -23.93 16.45
CA LYS A 22 1.15 -23.93 17.91
C LYS A 22 1.39 -22.52 18.46
N ARG A 23 0.93 -22.32 19.70
CA ARG A 23 1.16 -21.16 20.58
C ARG A 23 2.65 -20.80 20.69
N CYS A 24 2.99 -19.53 20.47
CA CYS A 24 4.21 -18.93 21.01
C CYS A 24 3.84 -17.90 22.08
N ARG A 25 4.40 -18.07 23.29
CA ARG A 25 4.24 -17.18 24.44
C ARG A 25 5.21 -16.00 24.29
N LEU A 26 4.71 -14.78 24.39
CA LEU A 26 5.52 -13.56 24.55
C LEU A 26 6.03 -13.50 26.00
N GLY A 27 7.35 -13.41 26.16
CA GLY A 27 8.02 -13.12 27.42
C GLY A 27 8.48 -11.67 27.44
N ILE A 28 7.96 -10.89 28.38
CA ILE A 28 8.43 -9.56 28.76
C ILE A 28 9.65 -9.74 29.68
N PRO A 29 10.63 -8.83 29.63
CA PRO A 29 11.12 -8.31 30.91
C PRO A 29 11.13 -6.77 30.98
N GLN A 30 10.68 -6.30 32.13
CA GLN A 30 10.73 -4.93 32.63
C GLN A 30 12.11 -4.57 33.19
N THR A 31 12.25 -3.27 33.53
CA THR A 31 13.19 -2.61 34.47
C THR A 31 14.47 -2.07 33.81
N TRP A 32 14.95 -0.83 33.98
CA TRP A 32 15.03 0.13 35.12
C TRP A 32 15.12 1.58 34.58
N LEU A 33 14.34 2.58 35.03
CA LEU A 33 14.42 3.45 36.23
C LEU A 33 15.53 4.53 36.25
N LYS A 34 15.04 5.79 36.20
CA LYS A 34 15.56 7.06 36.78
C LYS A 34 16.83 7.60 36.12
N TRP A 35 16.91 8.89 35.78
CA TRP A 35 17.17 9.96 36.74
C TRP A 35 16.41 11.27 36.46
N ARG A 36 16.09 11.97 37.55
CA ARG A 36 15.50 13.30 37.65
C ARG A 36 16.55 14.24 38.27
N SER A 37 16.67 15.46 37.77
CA SER A 37 16.80 16.74 38.51
C SER A 37 17.17 17.84 37.49
N SER A 38 16.30 18.81 37.17
CA SER A 38 15.89 20.01 37.93
C SER A 38 17.06 20.90 38.30
N TRP A 39 17.22 22.06 37.63
CA TRP A 39 17.55 23.37 38.23
C TRP A 39 16.96 24.49 37.35
N VAL A 40 16.82 25.66 37.96
CA VAL A 40 15.78 26.69 37.78
C VAL A 40 16.42 28.05 37.46
N LEU A 41 15.75 28.82 36.58
CA LEU A 41 15.62 30.28 36.40
C LEU A 41 16.81 31.27 36.45
N GLY A 42 16.75 32.22 35.50
CA GLY A 42 17.31 33.59 35.53
C GLY A 42 18.36 33.80 34.42
N GLY A 43 18.32 34.76 33.50
CA GLY A 43 17.62 36.05 33.44
C GLY A 43 18.65 37.13 33.09
N VAL A 44 18.44 37.84 31.97
CA VAL A 44 19.02 39.16 31.57
C VAL A 44 20.46 39.19 30.98
N GLY A 45 20.53 39.47 29.67
CA GLY A 45 21.04 40.74 29.10
C GLY A 45 22.54 41.06 29.03
N CYS A 46 22.97 41.36 27.79
CA CYS A 46 24.01 42.31 27.36
C CYS A 46 25.50 41.92 27.34
N SER A 47 25.96 41.72 26.09
CA SER A 47 27.13 42.35 25.42
C SER A 47 28.52 42.38 26.06
N SER A 48 29.46 41.94 25.21
CA SER A 48 30.89 42.22 25.18
C SER A 48 31.77 41.53 26.21
N ARG A 49 32.55 40.55 25.74
CA ARG A 49 34.02 40.56 25.76
C ARG A 49 34.52 39.17 25.37
N ASN A 50 35.31 39.13 24.30
CA ASN A 50 36.18 37.99 24.00
C ASN A 50 37.08 37.70 25.21
N PRO A 51 37.11 36.47 25.73
CA PRO A 51 38.26 35.98 26.46
C PRO A 51 39.22 35.31 25.48
N SER A 52 40.34 36.00 25.29
CA SER A 52 41.67 35.50 24.95
C SER A 52 41.87 33.97 24.83
N PHE A 53 42.43 33.61 23.68
CA PHE A 53 43.24 32.43 23.37
C PHE A 53 43.75 31.62 24.56
N VAL A 54 43.29 30.37 24.62
CA VAL A 54 44.03 29.27 25.21
C VAL A 54 44.16 28.22 24.12
N ASN A 55 45.39 28.01 23.63
CA ASN A 55 45.73 26.93 22.71
C ASN A 55 45.25 25.59 23.30
N PRO A 56 44.39 24.82 22.62
CA PRO A 56 44.24 23.42 22.96
C PRO A 56 45.53 22.72 22.55
N LYS A 57 46.26 22.23 23.55
CA LYS A 57 47.30 21.22 23.33
C LYS A 57 46.71 20.10 22.48
N ARG A 58 47.49 19.66 21.49
CA ARG A 58 47.38 18.48 20.62
C ARG A 58 46.79 17.27 21.39
N ASN A 59 45.48 17.25 21.59
CA ASN A 59 44.74 16.14 22.18
C ASN A 59 44.11 15.41 21.01
N GLY A 60 44.50 14.14 20.86
CA GLY A 60 44.30 13.35 19.65
C GLY A 60 42.87 13.41 19.11
N PHE A 61 42.80 13.49 17.77
CA PHE A 61 41.64 13.15 16.98
C PHE A 61 41.05 11.83 17.48
N LYS A 62 39.93 11.91 18.18
CA LYS A 62 39.06 10.74 18.39
C LYS A 62 37.86 10.93 17.48
N LEU A 63 37.90 10.27 16.32
CA LEU A 63 36.69 9.99 15.57
C LEU A 63 35.73 9.25 16.51
N PHE A 64 34.57 9.85 16.80
CA PHE A 64 33.51 9.14 17.50
C PHE A 64 32.91 8.11 16.54
N ASN A 65 33.03 6.84 16.88
CA ASN A 65 32.50 5.70 16.14
C ASN A 65 30.97 5.77 16.05
N SER A 66 30.42 6.36 15.00
CA SER A 66 29.20 5.83 14.41
C SER A 66 29.60 4.73 13.43
N VAL A 67 28.92 3.59 13.52
CA VAL A 67 29.31 2.33 12.84
C VAL A 67 29.30 2.46 11.31
N GLU A 68 28.62 3.46 10.74
CA GLU A 68 28.58 3.70 9.29
C GLU A 68 29.70 4.63 8.79
N LEU A 69 30.12 5.65 9.56
CA LEU A 69 31.22 6.56 9.18
C LEU A 69 32.59 5.88 9.29
N GLY A 70 32.73 4.87 10.17
CA GLY A 70 33.97 4.10 10.31
C GLY A 70 34.33 3.30 9.05
N ASN A 71 33.34 2.79 8.30
CA ASN A 71 33.58 1.94 7.13
C ASN A 71 34.10 2.71 5.91
N PHE A 72 33.73 3.99 5.73
CA PHE A 72 34.34 4.85 4.71
C PHE A 72 35.80 5.22 5.05
N VAL A 73 36.18 5.07 6.33
CA VAL A 73 37.54 5.31 6.81
C VAL A 73 38.41 4.04 6.72
N THR A 74 37.81 2.85 6.81
CA THR A 74 38.52 1.56 6.86
C THR A 74 38.29 0.69 5.62
N SER A 75 38.81 1.10 4.47
CA SER A 75 39.10 0.17 3.38
C SER A 75 40.59 -0.17 3.42
N ASP A 76 40.93 -1.28 4.07
CA ASP A 76 42.05 -2.19 3.80
C ASP A 76 43.44 -1.66 3.38
N ASP A 77 43.87 -0.49 3.83
CA ASP A 77 45.29 -0.15 3.90
C ASP A 77 45.69 0.15 5.34
N GLU A 78 46.23 -0.86 6.02
CA GLU A 78 46.96 -0.73 7.29
C GLU A 78 48.31 0.00 7.10
N GLU A 79 48.36 1.05 6.29
CA GLU A 79 49.45 2.02 6.31
C GLU A 79 48.99 3.23 7.11
N LYS A 80 49.76 3.54 8.17
CA LYS A 80 49.64 4.78 8.94
C LYS A 80 49.87 5.97 8.01
N ASN A 81 48.84 6.43 7.31
CA ASN A 81 48.84 7.73 6.68
C ASN A 81 48.72 8.78 7.79
N GLU A 82 49.87 9.23 8.28
CA GLU A 82 49.95 10.41 9.14
C GLU A 82 49.27 11.57 8.39
N MET A 83 48.13 12.03 8.93
CA MET A 83 47.44 13.22 8.43
C MET A 83 48.48 14.35 8.30
N SER A 84 48.55 14.98 7.12
CA SER A 84 49.59 15.98 6.89
C SER A 84 49.40 17.19 7.81
N ASP A 85 50.49 17.89 8.13
CA ASP A 85 50.39 19.17 8.85
C ASP A 85 49.52 20.18 8.07
N CYS A 86 49.43 20.04 6.73
CA CYS A 86 48.55 20.86 5.88
C CYS A 86 47.07 20.61 6.14
N PHE A 87 46.67 19.37 6.46
CA PHE A 87 45.28 19.05 6.84
C PHE A 87 44.87 19.75 8.14
N PHE A 88 45.76 19.76 9.15
CA PHE A 88 45.47 20.44 10.42
C PHE A 88 45.45 21.97 10.25
N GLU A 89 46.32 22.52 9.41
CA GLU A 89 46.32 23.94 9.05
C GLU A 89 44.99 24.33 8.35
N ALA A 90 44.50 23.48 7.45
CA ALA A 90 43.22 23.71 6.77
C ALA A 90 42.04 23.75 7.75
N ILE A 91 42.01 22.80 8.68
CA ILE A 91 40.98 22.75 9.73
C ILE A 91 41.07 23.99 10.62
N GLU A 92 42.26 24.39 11.05
CA GLU A 92 42.43 25.56 11.91
C GLU A 92 41.96 26.85 11.21
N GLU A 93 42.34 27.06 9.95
CA GLU A 93 41.94 28.25 9.19
C GLU A 93 40.42 28.28 8.92
N LEU A 94 39.83 27.13 8.58
CA LEU A 94 38.38 27.02 8.39
C LEU A 94 37.61 27.24 9.70
N GLU A 95 38.10 26.73 10.84
CA GLU A 95 37.49 26.96 12.16
C GLU A 95 37.58 28.41 12.63
N ARG A 96 38.61 29.15 12.20
CA ARG A 96 38.77 30.56 12.57
C ARG A 96 37.71 31.46 11.93
N MET A 97 37.08 31.03 10.84
CA MET A 97 36.04 31.77 10.10
C MET A 97 36.44 33.23 9.79
N THR A 98 37.74 33.47 9.52
CA THR A 98 38.23 34.83 9.23
C THR A 98 38.23 35.16 7.73
N ARG A 99 38.15 34.15 6.87
CA ARG A 99 38.12 34.20 5.41
C ARG A 99 36.98 33.31 4.91
N GLU A 100 36.54 33.51 3.67
CA GLU A 100 35.57 32.60 3.05
C GLU A 100 36.20 31.21 2.88
N PRO A 101 35.48 30.11 3.20
CA PRO A 101 36.02 28.76 3.07
C PRO A 101 36.55 28.42 1.68
N SER A 102 35.96 28.97 0.61
CA SER A 102 36.47 28.83 -0.76
C SER A 102 37.87 29.39 -0.93
N ASP A 103 38.19 30.53 -0.32
CA ASP A 103 39.52 31.17 -0.45
C ASP A 103 40.60 30.35 0.26
N VAL A 104 40.26 29.76 1.41
CA VAL A 104 41.15 28.88 2.17
C VAL A 104 41.39 27.59 1.39
N LEU A 105 40.34 27.00 0.82
CA LEU A 105 40.44 25.76 0.05
C LEU A 105 41.18 25.96 -1.28
N GLU A 106 41.01 27.10 -1.96
CA GLU A 106 41.73 27.42 -3.20
C GLU A 106 43.25 27.53 -2.95
N GLU A 107 43.66 28.16 -1.85
CA GLU A 107 45.07 28.26 -1.46
C GLU A 107 45.68 26.88 -1.11
N MET A 108 44.87 25.98 -0.56
CA MET A 108 45.30 24.66 -0.12
C MET A 108 45.04 23.55 -1.15
N ASN A 109 44.51 23.88 -2.33
CA ASN A 109 44.02 22.93 -3.33
C ASN A 109 45.07 21.88 -3.74
N GLU A 110 46.28 22.34 -4.07
CA GLU A 110 47.43 21.50 -4.47
C GLU A 110 48.11 20.79 -3.29
N ARG A 111 47.79 21.21 -2.06
CA ARG A 111 48.42 20.72 -0.82
C ARG A 111 47.62 19.60 -0.16
N LEU A 112 46.34 19.47 -0.49
CA LEU A 112 45.42 18.50 0.10
C LEU A 112 45.06 17.39 -0.89
N SER A 113 45.27 16.15 -0.46
CA SER A 113 44.79 14.98 -1.19
C SER A 113 43.26 14.89 -1.17
N ASP A 114 42.67 14.18 -2.14
CA ASP A 114 41.21 13.93 -2.17
C ASP A 114 40.73 13.27 -0.86
N ARG A 115 41.56 12.41 -0.27
CA ARG A 115 41.29 11.76 1.01
C ARG A 115 41.27 12.75 2.17
N GLU A 116 42.19 13.71 2.21
CA GLU A 116 42.20 14.74 3.25
C GLU A 116 40.99 15.67 3.13
N LEU A 117 40.55 15.98 1.91
CA LEU A 117 39.33 16.77 1.68
C LEU A 117 38.06 16.02 2.12
N GLN A 118 37.98 14.71 1.87
CA GLN A 118 36.93 13.87 2.45
C GLN A 118 36.96 13.89 3.99
N LEU A 119 38.16 13.88 4.60
CA LEU A 119 38.30 13.99 6.05
C LEU A 119 37.88 15.37 6.58
N VAL A 120 38.12 16.45 5.83
CA VAL A 120 37.62 17.79 6.16
C VAL A 120 36.09 17.80 6.17
N LEU A 121 35.43 17.20 5.18
CA LEU A 121 33.97 17.03 5.16
C LEU A 121 33.46 16.30 6.41
N VAL A 122 34.06 15.14 6.72
CA VAL A 122 33.69 14.34 7.90
C VAL A 122 33.92 15.13 9.19
N TYR A 123 34.98 15.94 9.26
CA TYR A 123 35.31 16.74 10.42
C TYR A 123 34.23 17.79 10.73
N PHE A 124 33.87 18.61 9.74
CA PHE A 124 32.86 19.66 9.92
C PHE A 124 31.43 19.09 10.04
N ALA A 125 31.21 17.85 9.60
CA ALA A 125 29.95 17.16 9.78
C ALA A 125 29.67 16.63 11.19
N GLN A 126 30.66 16.64 12.09
CA GLN A 126 30.50 16.13 13.46
C GLN A 126 29.63 17.03 14.34
N GLU A 127 29.09 16.44 15.42
CA GLU A 127 28.27 17.19 16.37
C GLU A 127 29.03 18.34 17.04
N GLY A 128 28.38 19.50 17.11
CA GLY A 128 28.97 20.70 17.73
C GLY A 128 29.95 21.46 16.82
N ARG A 129 30.07 21.04 15.56
CA ARG A 129 30.81 21.74 14.51
C ARG A 129 29.85 22.45 13.56
N ASP A 130 30.41 23.33 12.74
CA ASP A 130 29.65 24.08 11.76
C ASP A 130 29.29 23.19 10.56
N SER A 131 28.08 22.63 10.58
CA SER A 131 27.56 21.79 9.51
C SER A 131 27.40 22.56 8.19
N TRP A 132 27.29 23.89 8.24
CA TRP A 132 27.27 24.74 7.05
C TRP A 132 28.63 24.74 6.35
N CYS A 133 29.73 24.79 7.10
CA CYS A 133 31.08 24.70 6.56
C CYS A 133 31.29 23.39 5.78
N ALA A 134 30.71 22.27 6.24
CA ALA A 134 30.77 21.00 5.48
C ALA A 134 30.05 21.09 4.12
N LEU A 135 28.93 21.82 4.04
CA LEU A 135 28.21 22.05 2.78
C LEU A 135 29.02 22.96 1.84
N GLU A 136 29.67 24.01 2.36
CA GLU A 136 30.53 24.90 1.56
C GLU A 136 31.78 24.20 1.03
N VAL A 137 32.42 23.36 1.86
CA VAL A 137 33.54 22.51 1.41
C VAL A 137 33.08 21.59 0.29
N PHE A 138 31.90 20.99 0.40
CA PHE A 138 31.33 20.15 -0.66
C PHE A 138 31.02 20.96 -1.94
N GLU A 139 30.46 22.16 -1.80
CA GLU A 139 30.19 23.05 -2.93
C GLU A 139 31.47 23.41 -3.69
N TRP A 140 32.54 23.73 -2.96
CA TRP A 140 33.85 24.03 -3.52
C TRP A 140 34.44 22.82 -4.25
N LEU A 141 34.43 21.63 -3.62
CA LEU A 141 34.90 20.39 -4.26
C LEU A 141 34.19 20.12 -5.57
N ARG A 142 32.89 20.41 -5.63
CA ARG A 142 32.09 20.27 -6.84
C ARG A 142 32.48 21.28 -7.92
N LYS A 143 32.72 22.55 -7.56
CA LYS A 143 33.20 23.58 -8.51
C LYS A 143 34.55 23.21 -9.13
N GLU A 144 35.45 22.63 -8.32
CA GLU A 144 36.75 22.13 -8.76
C GLU A 144 36.69 20.76 -9.46
N ASN A 145 35.49 20.20 -9.67
CA ASN A 145 35.29 18.88 -10.29
C ASN A 145 36.04 17.73 -9.57
N ARG A 146 36.16 17.83 -8.25
CA ARG A 146 36.79 16.84 -7.35
C ARG A 146 35.78 15.96 -6.61
N VAL A 147 34.51 16.01 -6.98
CA VAL A 147 33.48 15.11 -6.42
C VAL A 147 33.40 13.86 -7.27
N ASP A 148 34.02 12.80 -6.79
CA ASP A 148 33.87 11.46 -7.33
C ASP A 148 32.66 10.73 -6.72
N LYS A 149 32.44 9.48 -7.15
CA LYS A 149 31.32 8.67 -6.67
C LYS A 149 31.39 8.42 -5.16
N GLU A 150 32.59 8.20 -4.62
CA GLU A 150 32.81 7.92 -3.20
C GLU A 150 32.51 9.15 -2.34
N THR A 151 32.98 10.33 -2.76
CA THR A 151 32.72 11.61 -2.09
C THR A 151 31.23 11.95 -2.13
N MET A 152 30.55 11.64 -3.23
CA MET A 152 29.10 11.78 -3.35
C MET A 152 28.36 10.87 -2.36
N GLU A 153 28.74 9.59 -2.27
CA GLU A 153 28.16 8.62 -1.33
C GLU A 153 28.41 9.00 0.14
N LEU A 154 29.63 9.49 0.44
CA LEU A 154 30.01 10.00 1.76
C LEU A 154 29.10 11.18 2.16
N MET A 155 28.90 12.14 1.28
CA MET A 155 28.08 13.31 1.57
C MET A 155 26.60 12.94 1.78
N VAL A 156 26.09 11.97 1.01
CA VAL A 156 24.74 11.40 1.23
C VAL A 156 24.63 10.73 2.60
N SER A 157 25.67 10.01 3.05
CA SER A 157 25.72 9.38 4.37
C SER A 157 25.73 10.42 5.49
N ILE A 158 26.55 11.48 5.35
CA ILE A 158 26.59 12.62 6.28
C ILE A 158 25.20 13.27 6.39
N MET A 159 24.54 13.56 5.26
CA MET A 159 23.17 14.06 5.28
C MET A 159 22.26 13.13 6.07
N CYS A 160 22.25 11.84 5.76
CA CYS A 160 21.34 10.89 6.41
C CYS A 160 21.54 10.91 7.93
N GLY A 161 22.79 11.04 8.39
CA GLY A 161 23.12 11.22 9.80
C GLY A 161 22.52 12.50 10.40
N TRP A 162 22.65 13.65 9.73
CA TRP A 162 22.04 14.90 10.17
C TRP A 162 20.51 14.82 10.21
N VAL A 163 19.87 14.25 9.19
CA VAL A 163 18.41 14.05 9.14
C VAL A 163 17.95 13.12 10.28
N GLN A 164 18.60 11.98 10.46
CA GLN A 164 18.28 11.04 11.55
C GLN A 164 18.37 11.73 12.92
N LYS A 165 19.36 12.60 13.11
CA LYS A 165 19.49 13.39 14.32
C LYS A 165 18.33 14.35 14.51
N LEU A 166 17.94 15.10 13.47
CA LEU A 166 16.80 16.02 13.53
C LEU A 166 15.49 15.30 13.84
N ILE A 167 15.29 14.11 13.27
CA ILE A 167 14.14 13.23 13.57
C ILE A 167 14.20 12.77 15.03
N GLY A 168 15.36 12.29 15.49
CA GLY A 168 15.55 11.81 16.86
C GLY A 168 15.40 12.89 17.92
N SER A 169 15.76 14.13 17.62
CA SER A 169 15.53 15.29 18.50
C SER A 169 14.12 15.86 18.41
N LYS A 170 13.23 15.28 17.59
CA LYS A 170 11.86 15.75 17.36
C LYS A 170 11.79 17.22 16.92
N SER A 171 12.73 17.59 16.05
CA SER A 171 12.76 18.92 15.43
C SER A 171 11.53 19.12 14.54
N GLU A 172 11.24 20.36 14.17
CA GLU A 172 10.10 20.63 13.31
C GLU A 172 10.35 20.09 11.90
N ALA A 173 9.29 19.71 11.19
CA ALA A 173 9.38 19.25 9.81
C ALA A 173 10.05 20.30 8.89
N GLY A 174 9.91 21.59 9.25
CA GLY A 174 10.57 22.70 8.58
C GLY A 174 12.09 22.60 8.61
N ASP A 175 12.69 22.29 9.77
CA ASP A 175 14.15 22.20 9.94
C ASP A 175 14.76 21.12 9.02
N VAL A 176 14.06 20.00 8.86
CA VAL A 176 14.48 18.91 7.96
C VAL A 176 14.37 19.33 6.50
N VAL A 177 13.34 20.11 6.17
CA VAL A 177 13.16 20.66 4.83
C VAL A 177 14.20 21.73 4.50
N ASP A 178 14.52 22.62 5.44
CA ASP A 178 15.57 23.64 5.30
C ASP A 178 16.91 22.97 4.99
N LEU A 179 17.27 21.91 5.72
CA LEU A 179 18.47 21.13 5.44
C LEU A 179 18.49 20.54 4.02
N LEU A 180 17.36 20.03 3.52
CA LEU A 180 17.28 19.52 2.15
C LEU A 180 17.43 20.63 1.11
N VAL A 181 16.93 21.84 1.38
CA VAL A 181 17.09 22.99 0.50
C VAL A 181 18.55 23.44 0.48
N ASP A 182 19.21 23.52 1.62
CA ASP A 182 20.64 23.88 1.71
C ASP A 182 21.50 22.88 0.92
N MET A 183 21.16 21.60 1.00
CA MET A 183 21.84 20.53 0.23
C MET A 183 21.63 20.64 -1.28
N ASP A 184 20.42 20.98 -1.72
CA ASP A 184 20.14 21.24 -3.14
C ASP A 184 20.83 22.53 -3.62
N CYS A 185 21.00 23.53 -2.75
CA CYS A 185 21.72 24.77 -3.07
C CYS A 185 23.22 24.51 -3.33
N VAL A 186 23.86 23.63 -2.53
CA VAL A 186 25.20 23.11 -2.84
C VAL A 186 25.18 22.02 -3.92
N GLY A 187 24.02 21.83 -4.56
CA GLY A 187 23.63 20.83 -5.57
C GLY A 187 24.21 19.45 -5.37
N LEU A 188 23.99 18.97 -4.16
CA LEU A 188 23.99 17.56 -3.81
C LEU A 188 22.89 16.84 -4.60
N ASN A 189 23.26 16.23 -5.73
CA ASN A 189 22.32 15.55 -6.63
C ASN A 189 22.59 14.04 -6.68
N PRO A 190 22.11 13.27 -5.70
CA PRO A 190 22.24 11.82 -5.73
C PRO A 190 21.39 11.21 -6.85
N SER A 191 21.69 9.95 -7.20
CA SER A 191 20.96 9.20 -8.22
C SER A 191 19.51 8.84 -7.82
N PHE A 192 19.12 9.10 -6.57
CA PHE A 192 17.80 8.78 -6.01
C PHE A 192 17.14 10.02 -5.40
N SER A 193 15.85 9.92 -5.04
CA SER A 193 15.12 11.02 -4.41
C SER A 193 15.46 11.17 -2.92
N MET A 194 16.06 12.30 -2.54
CA MET A 194 16.34 12.59 -1.13
C MET A 194 15.07 12.68 -0.28
N VAL A 195 13.99 13.20 -0.84
CA VAL A 195 12.69 13.25 -0.18
C VAL A 195 12.17 11.86 0.18
N GLU A 196 12.22 10.89 -0.76
CA GLU A 196 11.83 9.50 -0.50
C GLU A 196 12.73 8.84 0.56
N LYS A 197 14.02 9.18 0.56
CA LYS A 197 14.97 8.70 1.57
C LYS A 197 14.64 9.26 2.95
N VAL A 198 14.36 10.55 3.08
CA VAL A 198 13.94 11.16 4.35
C VAL A 198 12.62 10.57 4.83
N ILE A 199 11.64 10.34 3.94
CA ILE A 199 10.41 9.63 4.28
C ILE A 199 10.72 8.26 4.86
N SER A 200 11.63 7.51 4.24
CA SER A 200 12.07 6.21 4.76
C SER A 200 12.74 6.33 6.14
N LEU A 201 13.57 7.36 6.37
CA LEU A 201 14.20 7.59 7.67
C LEU A 201 13.18 7.87 8.79
N TYR A 202 12.16 8.70 8.53
CA TYR A 202 11.05 8.89 9.48
C TYR A 202 10.31 7.57 9.75
N TRP A 203 10.07 6.80 8.68
CA TRP A 203 9.34 5.55 8.74
C TRP A 203 10.06 4.48 9.57
N ASP A 204 11.37 4.35 9.34
CA ASP A 204 12.26 3.40 10.03
C ASP A 204 12.47 3.80 11.50
N ALA A 205 12.44 5.10 11.81
CA ALA A 205 12.45 5.61 13.19
C ALA A 205 11.11 5.41 13.93
N GLY A 206 10.05 5.01 13.22
CA GLY A 206 8.70 4.86 13.79
C GLY A 206 7.95 6.17 14.02
N GLU A 207 8.47 7.31 13.57
CA GLU A 207 7.87 8.64 13.71
C GLU A 207 6.87 8.89 12.55
N ARG A 208 5.71 8.22 12.63
CA ARG A 208 4.69 8.19 11.57
C ARG A 208 4.03 9.55 11.35
N GLU A 209 3.64 10.23 12.42
CA GLU A 209 3.06 11.57 12.38
C GLU A 209 4.08 12.59 11.83
N GLY A 210 5.35 12.45 12.23
CA GLY A 210 6.46 13.25 11.70
C GLY A 210 6.61 13.10 10.19
N ALA A 211 6.52 11.88 9.66
CA ALA A 211 6.54 11.62 8.22
C ALA A 211 5.41 12.35 7.47
N VAL A 212 4.19 12.36 8.04
CA VAL A 212 3.04 13.08 7.46
C VAL A 212 3.28 14.58 7.46
N LEU A 213 3.75 15.14 8.58
CA LEU A 213 4.07 16.57 8.67
C LEU A 213 5.17 16.98 7.70
N PHE A 214 6.22 16.16 7.57
CA PHE A 214 7.29 16.33 6.59
C PHE A 214 6.74 16.37 5.16
N VAL A 215 5.93 15.39 4.75
CA VAL A 215 5.31 15.39 3.41
C VAL A 215 4.44 16.63 3.18
N LYS A 216 3.63 17.03 4.17
CA LYS A 216 2.84 18.26 4.06
C LYS A 216 3.73 19.49 3.88
N GLU A 217 4.84 19.57 4.58
CA GLU A 217 5.79 20.69 4.47
C GLU A 217 6.49 20.73 3.11
N VAL A 218 6.94 19.58 2.61
CA VAL A 218 7.51 19.45 1.26
C VAL A 218 6.52 19.94 0.19
N LEU A 219 5.24 19.56 0.29
CA LEU A 219 4.20 19.99 -0.64
C LEU A 219 3.87 21.49 -0.50
N ARG A 220 3.89 22.04 0.72
CA ARG A 220 3.68 23.49 0.95
C ARG A 220 4.76 24.33 0.28
N ARG A 221 6.03 23.93 0.43
CA ARG A 221 7.17 24.67 -0.09
C ARG A 221 7.46 24.39 -1.57
N GLN A 222 6.75 23.43 -2.18
CA GLN A 222 6.94 23.02 -3.58
C GLN A 222 8.40 22.72 -3.91
N ILE A 223 9.12 22.07 -2.98
CA ILE A 223 10.51 21.67 -3.20
C ILE A 223 10.55 20.80 -4.45
N ALA A 224 11.47 21.10 -5.38
CA ALA A 224 11.53 20.44 -6.68
C ALA A 224 11.87 18.95 -6.57
N TYR A 225 10.85 18.10 -6.42
CA TYR A 225 10.95 16.69 -6.75
C TYR A 225 10.67 16.58 -8.25
N SER A 226 11.74 16.47 -9.04
CA SER A 226 11.74 16.41 -10.53
C SER A 226 10.38 16.02 -11.16
N ASP A 227 9.68 17.02 -11.72
CA ASP A 227 8.50 16.86 -12.58
C ASP A 227 8.90 16.40 -14.00
N GLY A 228 9.78 15.39 -14.03
CA GLY A 228 10.52 14.95 -15.20
C GLY A 228 10.20 13.52 -15.58
N ASN A 229 8.93 13.19 -15.79
CA ASN A 229 8.49 12.30 -16.87
C ASN A 229 6.97 12.08 -16.87
N VAL A 230 6.40 12.15 -18.07
CA VAL A 230 5.00 11.85 -18.40
C VAL A 230 4.67 10.35 -18.30
N ASP A 231 5.66 9.50 -18.00
CA ASP A 231 5.45 8.09 -17.65
C ASP A 231 5.20 7.97 -16.14
N GLY A 232 3.91 7.91 -15.75
CA GLY A 232 3.39 7.99 -14.38
C GLY A 232 3.83 6.89 -13.40
N HIS A 233 5.14 6.77 -13.18
CA HIS A 233 5.79 5.72 -12.40
C HIS A 233 6.67 6.23 -11.26
N LYS A 234 6.93 7.54 -11.14
CA LYS A 234 7.61 8.09 -9.97
C LYS A 234 6.60 8.67 -8.99
N ALA A 235 6.53 8.06 -7.81
CA ALA A 235 5.63 8.48 -6.74
C ALA A 235 6.20 9.76 -6.11
N GLY A 236 5.47 10.88 -6.16
CA GLY A 236 5.84 12.05 -5.35
C GLY A 236 5.74 11.76 -3.84
N PRO A 237 6.17 12.69 -2.97
CA PRO A 237 6.23 12.48 -1.52
C PRO A 237 4.97 11.86 -0.90
N ALA A 238 3.76 12.33 -1.26
CA ALA A 238 2.53 11.76 -0.69
C ALA A 238 2.28 10.33 -1.18
N GLY A 239 2.52 10.08 -2.47
CA GLY A 239 2.33 8.78 -3.09
C GLY A 239 3.31 7.74 -2.56
N TYR A 240 4.55 8.14 -2.31
CA TYR A 240 5.58 7.28 -1.73
C TYR A 240 5.26 6.90 -0.29
N LEU A 241 4.85 7.86 0.54
CA LEU A 241 4.42 7.60 1.92
C LEU A 241 3.18 6.69 1.99
N ALA A 242 2.19 6.94 1.12
CA ALA A 242 1.02 6.07 1.01
C ALA A 242 1.40 4.66 0.54
N TRP A 243 2.35 4.52 -0.38
CA TRP A 243 2.87 3.22 -0.80
C TRP A 243 3.57 2.48 0.35
N LYS A 244 4.41 3.16 1.15
CA LYS A 244 5.03 2.59 2.37
C LYS A 244 3.98 2.05 3.35
N MET A 245 2.92 2.82 3.62
CA MET A 245 1.78 2.37 4.43
C MET A 245 1.13 1.10 3.87
N MET A 246 0.97 1.03 2.55
CA MET A 246 0.37 -0.11 1.88
C MET A 246 1.25 -1.37 1.92
N GLU A 247 2.57 -1.25 1.88
CA GLU A 247 3.46 -2.42 1.98
C GLU A 247 3.36 -3.12 3.33
N GLU A 248 3.12 -2.35 4.40
CA GLU A 248 2.91 -2.86 5.75
C GLU A 248 1.49 -3.37 6.01
N GLY A 249 0.58 -3.18 5.05
CA GLY A 249 -0.83 -3.57 5.19
C GLY A 249 -1.72 -2.53 5.87
N ASN A 250 -1.21 -1.33 6.14
CA ASN A 250 -1.97 -0.22 6.75
C ASN A 250 -2.78 0.53 5.67
N TYR A 251 -3.68 -0.16 4.99
CA TYR A 251 -4.39 0.36 3.81
C TYR A 251 -5.30 1.54 4.16
N LYS A 252 -6.05 1.45 5.26
CA LYS A 252 -6.96 2.53 5.68
C LYS A 252 -6.20 3.83 5.99
N ASP A 253 -5.02 3.74 6.59
CA ASP A 253 -4.21 4.92 6.90
C ASP A 253 -3.62 5.55 5.63
N ALA A 254 -3.24 4.73 4.63
CA ALA A 254 -2.83 5.23 3.31
C ALA A 254 -3.94 6.03 2.61
N VAL A 255 -5.20 5.58 2.71
CA VAL A 255 -6.37 6.30 2.17
C VAL A 255 -6.55 7.63 2.89
N LYS A 256 -6.58 7.59 4.23
CA LYS A 256 -6.74 8.78 5.06
C LYS A 256 -5.66 9.82 4.84
N LEU A 257 -4.40 9.40 4.66
CA LEU A 257 -3.27 10.28 4.39
C LEU A 257 -3.54 11.17 3.17
N VAL A 258 -3.94 10.57 2.04
CA VAL A 258 -4.12 11.31 0.79
C VAL A 258 -5.33 12.24 0.87
N ILE A 259 -6.40 11.81 1.55
CA ILE A 259 -7.57 12.64 1.83
C ILE A 259 -7.19 13.83 2.71
N ASP A 260 -6.48 13.59 3.82
CA ASP A 260 -6.06 14.63 4.77
C ASP A 260 -5.11 15.66 4.13
N ILE A 261 -4.18 15.23 3.27
CA ILE A 261 -3.31 16.16 2.53
C ILE A 261 -4.15 17.06 1.62
N ARG A 262 -5.13 16.51 0.90
CA ARG A 262 -6.03 17.30 0.04
C ARG A 262 -6.93 18.24 0.84
N ASP A 263 -7.54 17.74 1.91
CA ASP A 263 -8.43 18.53 2.78
C ASP A 263 -7.65 19.65 3.50
N SER A 264 -6.34 19.49 3.69
CA SER A 264 -5.44 20.55 4.16
C SER A 264 -5.15 21.63 3.12
N GLY A 265 -5.77 21.57 1.93
CA GLY A 265 -5.58 22.53 0.83
C GLY A 265 -4.29 22.33 0.04
N LEU A 266 -3.57 21.23 0.28
CA LEU A 266 -2.39 20.86 -0.50
C LEU A 266 -2.81 20.04 -1.72
N LYS A 267 -1.93 19.96 -2.72
CA LYS A 267 -2.19 19.21 -3.95
C LYS A 267 -1.35 17.93 -3.98
N PRO A 268 -1.91 16.77 -3.57
CA PRO A 268 -1.29 15.48 -3.85
C PRO A 268 -1.05 15.28 -5.34
N GLU A 269 -0.05 14.48 -5.66
CA GLU A 269 0.28 14.08 -7.01
C GLU A 269 -0.77 13.10 -7.57
N LEU A 270 -0.93 13.04 -8.90
CA LEU A 270 -1.91 12.14 -9.54
C LEU A 270 -1.73 10.67 -9.13
N TYR A 271 -0.47 10.24 -8.99
CA TYR A 271 -0.13 8.90 -8.52
C TYR A 271 -0.59 8.63 -7.08
N SER A 272 -0.64 9.67 -6.23
CA SER A 272 -1.04 9.60 -4.82
C SER A 272 -2.52 9.23 -4.69
N TYR A 273 -3.39 9.75 -5.56
CA TYR A 273 -4.77 9.27 -5.63
C TYR A 273 -4.85 7.82 -6.12
N LEU A 274 -4.07 7.45 -7.14
CA LEU A 274 -4.08 6.09 -7.69
C LEU A 274 -3.64 5.03 -6.66
N ILE A 275 -2.61 5.34 -5.87
CA ILE A 275 -2.15 4.44 -4.81
C ILE A 275 -3.17 4.36 -3.67
N ALA A 276 -3.80 5.47 -3.26
CA ALA A 276 -4.89 5.46 -2.28
C ALA A 276 -6.10 4.66 -2.76
N MET A 277 -6.53 4.80 -4.03
CA MET A 277 -7.58 3.95 -4.60
C MET A 277 -7.18 2.47 -4.58
N THR A 278 -5.91 2.16 -4.80
CA THR A 278 -5.41 0.77 -4.68
C THR A 278 -5.48 0.28 -3.24
N ALA A 279 -5.20 1.15 -2.26
CA ALA A 279 -5.35 0.85 -0.84
C ALA A 279 -6.82 0.53 -0.48
N VAL A 280 -7.80 1.31 -0.97
CA VAL A 280 -9.24 1.01 -0.79
C VAL A 280 -9.58 -0.40 -1.28
N VAL A 281 -9.12 -0.79 -2.47
CA VAL A 281 -9.37 -2.12 -3.02
C VAL A 281 -8.76 -3.22 -2.13
N LYS A 282 -7.53 -3.03 -1.65
CA LYS A 282 -6.88 -4.00 -0.75
C LYS A 282 -7.59 -4.10 0.60
N GLU A 283 -8.01 -2.99 1.17
CA GLU A 283 -8.77 -2.94 2.42
C GLU A 283 -10.11 -3.68 2.30
N LEU A 284 -10.88 -3.42 1.24
CA LEU A 284 -12.14 -4.13 0.97
C LEU A 284 -11.94 -5.64 0.79
N ASN A 285 -10.82 -6.05 0.17
CA ASN A 285 -10.49 -7.47 0.03
C ASN A 285 -10.16 -8.14 1.37
N GLU A 286 -9.36 -7.51 2.22
CA GLU A 286 -9.07 -8.01 3.57
C GLU A 286 -10.31 -8.01 4.46
N PHE A 287 -11.13 -6.96 4.39
CA PHE A 287 -12.43 -6.89 5.03
C PHE A 287 -13.33 -8.06 4.61
N GLY A 288 -13.41 -8.36 3.31
CA GLY A 288 -14.16 -9.50 2.78
C GLY A 288 -13.60 -10.87 3.24
N LYS A 289 -12.29 -11.00 3.44
CA LYS A 289 -11.66 -12.20 4.04
C LYS A 289 -12.02 -12.32 5.52
N ALA A 290 -11.95 -11.23 6.28
CA ALA A 290 -12.30 -11.19 7.68
C ALA A 290 -13.78 -11.57 7.91
N LEU A 291 -14.68 -10.98 7.12
CA LEU A 291 -16.12 -11.26 7.21
C LEU A 291 -16.46 -12.73 6.89
N ARG A 292 -15.73 -13.36 5.95
CA ARG A 292 -15.88 -14.80 5.68
C ARG A 292 -15.46 -15.66 6.86
N LYS A 293 -14.34 -15.34 7.53
CA LYS A 293 -13.89 -16.03 8.75
C LYS A 293 -14.92 -15.89 9.86
N LEU A 294 -15.42 -14.68 10.09
CA LEU A 294 -16.45 -14.38 11.09
C LEU A 294 -17.74 -15.19 10.87
N LYS A 295 -18.26 -15.18 9.64
CA LYS A 295 -19.42 -16.02 9.26
C LYS A 295 -19.15 -17.52 9.41
N GLY A 296 -17.90 -17.95 9.21
CA GLY A 296 -17.46 -19.32 9.48
C GLY A 296 -17.57 -19.69 10.96
N PHE A 297 -17.07 -18.84 11.86
CA PHE A 297 -17.13 -19.06 13.30
C PHE A 297 -18.56 -19.07 13.85
N ALA A 298 -19.43 -18.19 13.34
CA ALA A 298 -20.84 -18.19 13.69
C ALA A 298 -21.53 -19.52 13.31
N ARG A 299 -21.25 -20.06 12.11
CA ARG A 299 -21.80 -21.36 11.67
C ARG A 299 -21.33 -22.55 12.51
N THR A 300 -20.13 -22.48 13.08
CA THR A 300 -19.61 -23.51 13.98
C THR A 300 -20.03 -23.33 15.44
N GLY A 301 -20.80 -22.28 15.76
CA GLY A 301 -21.21 -21.93 17.12
C GLY A 301 -20.07 -21.45 18.02
N LEU A 302 -18.92 -21.05 17.44
CA LEU A 302 -17.76 -20.58 18.20
C LEU A 302 -17.90 -19.11 18.61
N VAL A 303 -18.73 -18.37 17.87
CA VAL A 303 -19.13 -16.98 18.15
C VAL A 303 -20.65 -16.91 18.03
N ALA A 304 -21.29 -16.04 18.80
CA ALA A 304 -22.72 -15.75 18.66
C ALA A 304 -23.04 -15.26 17.24
N GLU A 305 -24.30 -15.42 16.81
CA GLU A 305 -24.75 -14.81 15.57
C GLU A 305 -24.59 -13.28 15.65
N LEU A 306 -24.29 -12.66 14.52
CA LEU A 306 -24.15 -11.20 14.43
C LEU A 306 -25.51 -10.56 14.70
N ASP A 307 -25.57 -9.70 15.72
CA ASP A 307 -26.74 -8.89 15.99
C ASP A 307 -26.88 -7.74 14.96
N LEU A 308 -28.01 -7.03 15.05
CA LEU A 308 -28.32 -5.94 14.13
C LEU A 308 -27.31 -4.80 14.17
N GLU A 309 -26.73 -4.50 15.35
CA GLU A 309 -25.76 -3.42 15.50
C GLU A 309 -24.42 -3.78 14.85
N ASN A 310 -23.94 -5.01 15.04
CA ASN A 310 -22.74 -5.49 14.36
C ASN A 310 -22.90 -5.50 12.83
N LEU A 311 -24.08 -5.88 12.33
CA LEU A 311 -24.38 -5.84 10.89
C LEU A 311 -24.35 -4.40 10.36
N ARG A 312 -24.94 -3.46 11.11
CA ARG A 312 -24.91 -2.03 10.77
C ARG A 312 -23.48 -1.49 10.72
N LEU A 313 -22.64 -1.79 11.70
CA LEU A 313 -21.22 -1.37 11.71
C LEU A 313 -20.43 -1.93 10.53
N ILE A 314 -20.70 -3.18 10.13
CA ILE A 314 -20.09 -3.81 8.95
C ILE A 314 -20.52 -3.07 7.67
N GLU A 315 -21.80 -2.71 7.55
CA GLU A 315 -22.32 -1.97 6.39
C GLU A 315 -21.80 -0.54 6.33
N GLU A 316 -21.78 0.19 7.45
CA GLU A 316 -21.23 1.55 7.56
C GLU A 316 -19.75 1.56 7.18
N TYR A 317 -18.93 0.65 7.72
CA TYR A 317 -17.51 0.56 7.37
C TYR A 317 -17.27 0.35 5.87
N GLN A 318 -18.06 -0.54 5.23
CA GLN A 318 -17.94 -0.77 3.80
C GLN A 318 -18.42 0.44 2.99
N ALA A 319 -19.49 1.10 3.42
CA ALA A 319 -20.02 2.29 2.76
C ALA A 319 -19.02 3.46 2.81
N ASP A 320 -18.36 3.68 3.94
CA ASP A 320 -17.33 4.70 4.11
C ASP A 320 -16.16 4.48 3.15
N LEU A 321 -15.63 3.24 3.08
CA LEU A 321 -14.55 2.90 2.15
C LEU A 321 -14.94 3.10 0.67
N LEU A 322 -16.19 2.78 0.32
CA LEU A 322 -16.70 3.03 -1.03
C LEU A 322 -16.80 4.53 -1.33
N ALA A 323 -17.26 5.33 -0.36
CA ALA A 323 -17.36 6.78 -0.50
C ALA A 323 -15.97 7.42 -0.67
N GLU A 324 -14.99 7.02 0.15
CA GLU A 324 -13.59 7.46 0.03
C GLU A 324 -13.01 7.09 -1.35
N GLY A 325 -13.25 5.88 -1.83
CA GLY A 325 -12.79 5.44 -3.15
C GLY A 325 -13.41 6.21 -4.33
N VAL A 326 -14.69 6.57 -4.24
CA VAL A 326 -15.36 7.43 -5.23
C VAL A 326 -14.82 8.86 -5.16
N GLN A 327 -14.67 9.42 -3.96
CA GLN A 327 -14.11 10.75 -3.75
C GLN A 327 -12.70 10.89 -4.35
N LEU A 328 -11.81 9.93 -4.07
CA LEU A 328 -10.47 9.87 -4.67
C LEU A 328 -10.51 9.79 -6.20
N SER A 329 -11.51 9.09 -6.76
CA SER A 329 -11.67 8.95 -8.21
C SER A 329 -12.11 10.24 -8.89
N ASP A 330 -13.04 10.98 -8.27
CA ASP A 330 -13.53 12.26 -8.78
C ASP A 330 -12.40 13.28 -8.77
N TRP A 331 -11.64 13.30 -7.69
CA TRP A 331 -10.43 14.08 -7.50
C TRP A 331 -9.36 13.81 -8.55
N LEU A 332 -9.08 12.53 -8.83
CA LEU A 332 -8.11 12.14 -9.86
C LEU A 332 -8.57 12.53 -11.27
N ILE A 333 -9.87 12.41 -11.57
CA ILE A 333 -10.47 12.84 -12.84
C ILE A 333 -10.38 14.36 -13.03
N GLN A 334 -10.72 15.11 -11.97
CA GLN A 334 -10.69 16.58 -11.99
C GLN A 334 -9.29 17.13 -12.28
N GLU A 335 -8.24 16.48 -11.76
CA GLU A 335 -6.87 16.96 -11.90
C GLU A 335 -6.10 16.37 -13.09
N GLY A 336 -6.28 15.08 -13.38
CA GLY A 336 -5.51 14.38 -14.42
C GLY A 336 -6.20 14.31 -15.78
N GLY A 337 -7.48 14.67 -15.85
CA GLY A 337 -8.23 14.76 -17.11
C GLY A 337 -8.60 13.41 -17.74
N PRO A 338 -9.10 13.42 -19.00
CA PRO A 338 -9.72 12.26 -19.64
C PRO A 338 -8.79 11.07 -19.90
N SER A 339 -7.48 11.29 -20.00
CA SER A 339 -6.48 10.24 -20.23
C SER A 339 -6.46 9.19 -19.11
N LEU A 340 -6.89 9.56 -17.89
CA LEU A 340 -6.92 8.66 -16.74
C LEU A 340 -8.21 7.84 -16.61
N PHE A 341 -9.24 8.08 -17.42
CA PHE A 341 -10.57 7.44 -17.26
C PHE A 341 -10.48 5.92 -17.29
N GLY A 342 -9.68 5.36 -18.19
CA GLY A 342 -9.48 3.91 -18.28
C GLY A 342 -8.85 3.30 -17.04
N VAL A 343 -7.93 4.01 -16.36
CA VAL A 343 -7.30 3.54 -15.11
C VAL A 343 -8.24 3.75 -13.93
N VAL A 344 -8.94 4.88 -13.86
CA VAL A 344 -9.92 5.18 -12.80
C VAL A 344 -11.05 4.15 -12.79
N HIS A 345 -11.65 3.87 -13.95
CA HIS A 345 -12.72 2.87 -14.03
C HIS A 345 -12.24 1.45 -13.75
N GLU A 346 -10.99 1.11 -14.04
CA GLU A 346 -10.40 -0.17 -13.61
C GLU A 346 -10.33 -0.27 -12.08
N ARG A 347 -9.89 0.79 -11.40
CA ARG A 347 -9.82 0.81 -9.93
C ARG A 347 -11.21 0.77 -9.28
N LEU A 348 -12.16 1.55 -9.81
CA LEU A 348 -13.55 1.53 -9.33
C LEU A 348 -14.20 0.15 -9.55
N LEU A 349 -13.98 -0.48 -10.71
CA LEU A 349 -14.44 -1.84 -10.96
C LEU A 349 -13.89 -2.82 -9.93
N ALA A 350 -12.58 -2.81 -9.67
CA ALA A 350 -11.95 -3.67 -8.68
C ALA A 350 -12.52 -3.44 -7.27
N MET A 351 -12.75 -2.17 -6.92
CA MET A 351 -13.35 -1.76 -5.64
C MET A 351 -14.76 -2.34 -5.48
N TYR A 352 -15.65 -2.12 -6.45
CA TYR A 352 -17.02 -2.64 -6.41
C TYR A 352 -17.08 -4.17 -6.47
N VAL A 353 -16.15 -4.82 -7.19
CA VAL A 353 -16.01 -6.28 -7.18
C VAL A 353 -15.65 -6.79 -5.77
N CYS A 354 -14.69 -6.16 -5.08
CA CYS A 354 -14.31 -6.53 -3.72
C CYS A 354 -15.43 -6.28 -2.71
N ALA A 355 -16.18 -5.19 -2.87
CA ALA A 355 -17.37 -4.91 -2.05
C ALA A 355 -18.56 -5.82 -2.38
N GLY A 356 -18.53 -6.51 -3.52
CA GLY A 356 -19.63 -7.35 -3.99
C GLY A 356 -20.83 -6.55 -4.50
N ARG A 357 -20.62 -5.39 -5.12
CA ARG A 357 -21.63 -4.47 -5.63
C ARG A 357 -21.78 -4.64 -7.14
N GLY A 358 -22.72 -5.49 -7.57
CA GLY A 358 -22.81 -5.99 -8.94
C GLY A 358 -23.22 -4.91 -9.97
N ILE A 359 -24.22 -4.09 -9.64
CA ILE A 359 -24.73 -3.05 -10.54
C ILE A 359 -23.65 -2.02 -10.85
N GLU A 360 -22.94 -1.56 -9.82
CA GLU A 360 -21.88 -0.57 -9.94
C GLU A 360 -20.65 -1.15 -10.64
N ALA A 361 -20.28 -2.40 -10.34
CA ALA A 361 -19.22 -3.10 -11.05
C ALA A 361 -19.55 -3.23 -12.54
N GLU A 362 -20.77 -3.65 -12.90
CA GLU A 362 -21.19 -3.74 -14.29
C GLU A 362 -21.12 -2.38 -15.00
N ARG A 363 -21.57 -1.30 -14.35
CA ARG A 363 -21.47 0.06 -14.88
C ARG A 363 -20.03 0.42 -15.22
N HIS A 364 -19.08 0.21 -14.30
CA HIS A 364 -17.68 0.54 -14.53
C HIS A 364 -17.00 -0.38 -15.55
N LEU A 365 -17.42 -1.64 -15.65
CA LEU A 365 -16.98 -2.55 -16.72
C LEU A 365 -17.34 -2.00 -18.11
N TRP A 366 -18.55 -1.45 -18.29
CA TRP A 366 -18.94 -0.82 -19.55
C TRP A 366 -18.18 0.48 -19.80
N GLN A 367 -17.94 1.31 -18.77
CA GLN A 367 -17.14 2.53 -18.91
C GLN A 367 -15.69 2.24 -19.33
N MET A 368 -15.09 1.14 -18.85
CA MET A 368 -13.77 0.69 -19.31
C MET A 368 -13.79 0.35 -20.81
N LYS A 369 -14.80 -0.42 -21.27
CA LYS A 369 -14.95 -0.76 -22.69
C LYS A 369 -15.13 0.49 -23.56
N LEU A 370 -15.92 1.46 -23.12
CA LEU A 370 -16.11 2.75 -23.81
C LEU A 370 -14.82 3.58 -23.86
N SER A 371 -13.97 3.45 -22.84
CA SER A 371 -12.66 4.10 -22.78
C SER A 371 -11.57 3.38 -23.62
N GLY A 372 -11.94 2.38 -24.41
CA GLY A 372 -11.02 1.63 -25.27
C GLY A 372 -10.12 0.62 -24.54
N LYS A 373 -10.39 0.36 -23.25
CA LYS A 373 -9.59 -0.57 -22.45
C LYS A 373 -10.13 -2.00 -22.56
N GLU A 374 -9.22 -2.95 -22.78
CA GLU A 374 -9.59 -4.36 -22.89
C GLU A 374 -10.13 -4.90 -21.56
N VAL A 375 -11.28 -5.58 -21.63
CA VAL A 375 -11.89 -6.26 -20.48
C VAL A 375 -11.73 -7.76 -20.69
N THR A 376 -11.05 -8.42 -19.76
CA THR A 376 -10.88 -9.87 -19.81
C THR A 376 -12.22 -10.59 -19.59
N GLY A 377 -12.41 -11.73 -20.26
CA GLY A 377 -13.60 -12.56 -20.08
C GLY A 377 -13.81 -13.00 -18.63
N ASP A 378 -12.71 -13.25 -17.92
CA ASP A 378 -12.70 -13.63 -16.51
C ASP A 378 -13.29 -12.54 -15.60
N LEU A 379 -12.98 -11.28 -15.88
CA LEU A 379 -13.52 -10.16 -15.13
C LEU A 379 -15.03 -9.99 -15.37
N GLN A 380 -15.47 -10.19 -16.62
CA GLN A 380 -16.91 -10.19 -16.95
C GLN A 380 -17.65 -11.32 -16.24
N ASP A 381 -17.08 -12.52 -16.18
CA ASP A 381 -17.66 -13.68 -15.49
C ASP A 381 -17.78 -13.44 -13.97
N ILE A 382 -16.84 -12.73 -13.35
CA ILE A 382 -16.88 -12.38 -11.93
C ILE A 382 -18.01 -11.39 -11.64
N VAL A 383 -18.13 -10.32 -12.44
CA VAL A 383 -19.22 -9.34 -12.29
C VAL A 383 -20.57 -10.04 -12.47
N LEU A 384 -20.67 -10.95 -13.44
CA LEU A 384 -21.86 -11.77 -13.65
C LEU A 384 -22.22 -12.59 -12.40
N ALA A 385 -21.25 -13.24 -11.77
CA ALA A 385 -21.48 -14.03 -10.56
C ALA A 385 -21.91 -13.16 -9.37
N ILE A 386 -21.40 -11.93 -9.24
CA ILE A 386 -21.82 -10.98 -8.21
C ILE A 386 -23.27 -10.56 -8.44
N CYS A 387 -23.62 -10.11 -9.65
CA CYS A 387 -24.99 -9.75 -10.02
C CYS A 387 -25.96 -10.91 -9.78
N ALA A 388 -25.57 -12.14 -10.13
CA ALA A 388 -26.35 -13.35 -9.86
C ALA A 388 -26.56 -13.60 -8.37
N SER A 389 -25.55 -13.33 -7.53
CA SER A 389 -25.68 -13.47 -6.07
C SER A 389 -26.61 -12.45 -5.43
N GLN A 390 -26.95 -11.38 -6.15
CA GLN A 390 -27.87 -10.31 -5.75
C GLN A 390 -29.23 -10.40 -6.46
N LYS A 391 -29.39 -11.35 -7.40
CA LYS A 391 -30.56 -11.50 -8.28
C LYS A 391 -30.83 -10.29 -9.19
N GLU A 392 -29.77 -9.64 -9.64
CA GLU A 392 -29.86 -8.46 -10.52
C GLU A 392 -30.07 -8.89 -11.98
N LEU A 393 -31.32 -9.19 -12.35
CA LEU A 393 -31.66 -9.77 -13.66
C LEU A 393 -31.27 -8.91 -14.86
N GLY A 394 -31.35 -7.58 -14.76
CA GLY A 394 -30.99 -6.65 -15.85
C GLY A 394 -29.50 -6.67 -16.20
N PRO A 395 -28.59 -6.45 -15.23
CA PRO A 395 -27.16 -6.66 -15.42
C PRO A 395 -26.82 -8.07 -15.92
N ILE A 396 -27.45 -9.11 -15.36
CA ILE A 396 -27.22 -10.50 -15.80
C ILE A 396 -27.56 -10.68 -17.28
N SER A 397 -28.70 -10.17 -17.75
CA SER A 397 -29.08 -10.31 -19.16
C SER A 397 -28.11 -9.58 -20.10
N ARG A 398 -27.64 -8.39 -19.72
CA ARG A 398 -26.67 -7.62 -20.52
C ARG A 398 -25.31 -8.31 -20.57
N LEU A 399 -24.81 -8.82 -19.44
CA LEU A 399 -23.52 -9.52 -19.38
C LEU A 399 -23.54 -10.88 -20.11
N LEU A 400 -24.71 -11.49 -20.27
CA LEU A 400 -24.90 -12.71 -21.07
C LEU A 400 -25.15 -12.43 -22.55
N THR A 401 -25.27 -11.16 -22.96
CA THR A 401 -25.48 -10.81 -24.38
C THR A 401 -24.27 -11.23 -25.22
N GLY A 402 -24.52 -11.91 -26.34
CA GLY A 402 -23.46 -12.45 -27.19
C GLY A 402 -22.86 -13.79 -26.72
N MET A 403 -23.29 -14.33 -25.58
CA MET A 403 -22.87 -15.66 -25.11
C MET A 403 -23.13 -16.74 -26.17
N GLU A 404 -24.21 -16.63 -26.95
CA GLU A 404 -24.55 -17.59 -28.00
C GLU A 404 -23.49 -17.71 -29.09
N ALA A 405 -22.76 -16.62 -29.39
CA ALA A 405 -21.67 -16.60 -30.37
C ALA A 405 -20.34 -17.12 -29.81
N SER A 406 -20.24 -17.37 -28.49
CA SER A 406 -19.00 -17.83 -27.85
C SER A 406 -18.76 -19.35 -28.00
N SER A 407 -17.52 -19.77 -27.83
CA SER A 407 -17.13 -21.19 -27.87
C SER A 407 -17.83 -21.99 -26.76
N SER A 408 -18.00 -23.30 -26.96
CA SER A 408 -18.60 -24.18 -25.94
C SER A 408 -17.88 -24.13 -24.60
N LEU A 409 -16.54 -24.02 -24.63
CA LEU A 409 -15.71 -23.89 -23.44
C LEU A 409 -16.01 -22.58 -22.68
N GLN A 410 -16.10 -21.46 -23.38
CA GLN A 410 -16.41 -20.17 -22.76
C GLN A 410 -17.84 -20.16 -22.21
N LYS A 411 -18.82 -20.69 -22.96
CA LYS A 411 -20.19 -20.86 -22.48
C LYS A 411 -20.25 -21.65 -21.17
N LYS A 412 -19.53 -22.77 -21.10
CA LYS A 412 -19.46 -23.59 -19.88
C LYS A 412 -18.90 -22.77 -18.72
N LYS A 413 -17.80 -22.04 -18.94
CA LYS A 413 -17.16 -21.20 -17.91
C LYS A 413 -18.12 -20.13 -17.38
N THR A 414 -18.71 -19.33 -18.28
CA THR A 414 -19.66 -18.26 -17.92
C THR A 414 -20.89 -18.78 -17.18
N LEU A 415 -21.50 -19.87 -17.65
CA LEU A 415 -22.66 -20.49 -16.97
C LEU A 415 -22.29 -21.09 -15.60
N SER A 416 -21.07 -21.61 -15.45
CA SER A 416 -20.58 -22.09 -14.14
C SER A 416 -20.42 -20.95 -13.14
N TRP A 417 -19.94 -19.78 -13.58
CA TRP A 417 -19.87 -18.57 -12.75
C TRP A 417 -21.25 -18.06 -12.36
N LEU A 418 -22.19 -18.00 -13.32
CA LEU A 418 -23.59 -17.65 -13.07
C LEU A 418 -24.21 -18.56 -12.01
N LEU A 419 -24.03 -19.88 -12.16
CA LEU A 419 -24.52 -20.90 -11.25
C LEU A 419 -23.96 -20.70 -9.84
N ARG A 420 -22.64 -20.53 -9.70
CA ARG A 420 -21.99 -20.30 -8.40
C ARG A 420 -22.46 -18.99 -7.75
N GLY A 421 -22.71 -17.96 -8.55
CA GLY A 421 -23.32 -16.71 -8.10
C GLY A 421 -24.71 -16.92 -7.49
N TYR A 422 -25.63 -17.57 -8.20
CA TYR A 422 -26.96 -17.88 -7.68
C TYR A 422 -26.93 -18.77 -6.44
N ILE A 423 -26.04 -19.78 -6.40
CA ILE A 423 -25.81 -20.60 -5.21
C ILE A 423 -25.38 -19.69 -4.05
N LYS A 424 -24.40 -18.81 -4.24
CA LYS A 424 -23.91 -17.90 -3.19
C LYS A 424 -25.02 -17.00 -2.64
N GLY A 425 -25.84 -16.41 -3.52
CA GLY A 425 -27.01 -15.58 -3.15
C GLY A 425 -28.17 -16.36 -2.53
N GLY A 426 -28.19 -17.69 -2.70
CA GLY A 426 -29.29 -18.53 -2.21
C GLY A 426 -30.53 -18.50 -3.10
N HIS A 427 -30.38 -18.09 -4.36
CA HIS A 427 -31.42 -18.09 -5.40
C HIS A 427 -31.43 -19.46 -6.09
N LEU A 428 -31.98 -20.46 -5.41
CA LEU A 428 -31.83 -21.86 -5.80
C LEU A 428 -32.63 -22.23 -7.05
N GLU A 429 -33.74 -21.53 -7.30
CA GLU A 429 -34.57 -21.73 -8.48
C GLU A 429 -33.78 -21.34 -9.74
N ASN A 430 -33.22 -20.12 -9.76
CA ASN A 430 -32.36 -19.65 -10.83
C ASN A 430 -31.09 -20.53 -10.99
N ALA A 431 -30.55 -21.06 -9.90
CA ALA A 431 -29.43 -22.00 -9.95
C ALA A 431 -29.83 -23.32 -10.63
N ALA A 432 -31.00 -23.88 -10.32
CA ALA A 432 -31.52 -25.09 -10.95
C ALA A 432 -31.80 -24.88 -12.44
N GLU A 433 -32.44 -23.77 -12.80
CA GLU A 433 -32.65 -23.36 -14.20
C GLU A 433 -31.33 -23.24 -14.96
N THR A 434 -30.29 -22.70 -14.31
CA THR A 434 -28.95 -22.59 -14.92
C THR A 434 -28.35 -23.99 -15.17
N VAL A 435 -28.51 -24.93 -14.24
CA VAL A 435 -28.08 -26.33 -14.45
C VAL A 435 -28.82 -26.96 -15.62
N ILE A 436 -30.15 -26.83 -15.67
CA ILE A 436 -30.96 -27.37 -16.76
C ILE A 436 -30.52 -26.78 -18.10
N LYS A 437 -30.37 -25.45 -18.18
CA LYS A 437 -29.85 -24.76 -19.37
C LYS A 437 -28.48 -25.27 -19.80
N MET A 438 -27.58 -25.56 -18.87
CA MET A 438 -26.28 -26.16 -19.21
C MET A 438 -26.49 -27.53 -19.88
N LEU A 439 -27.33 -28.39 -19.31
CA LEU A 439 -27.60 -29.73 -19.86
C LEU A 439 -28.25 -29.67 -21.23
N ASP A 440 -29.22 -28.77 -21.44
CA ASP A 440 -29.89 -28.56 -22.72
C ASP A 440 -28.89 -28.12 -23.82
N LEU A 441 -27.84 -27.40 -23.44
CA LEU A 441 -26.75 -26.99 -24.33
C LEU A 441 -25.67 -28.07 -24.51
N GLY A 442 -25.85 -29.26 -23.94
CA GLY A 442 -24.85 -30.33 -23.95
C GLY A 442 -23.63 -30.03 -23.06
N LEU A 443 -23.75 -29.08 -22.12
CA LEU A 443 -22.70 -28.68 -21.20
C LEU A 443 -22.95 -29.29 -19.82
N TYR A 444 -21.91 -29.87 -19.23
CA TYR A 444 -22.04 -30.56 -17.95
C TYR A 444 -21.46 -29.70 -16.81
N PRO A 445 -22.28 -29.28 -15.83
CA PRO A 445 -21.79 -28.58 -14.65
C PRO A 445 -20.92 -29.49 -13.77
N ASP A 446 -20.04 -28.89 -12.96
CA ASP A 446 -19.16 -29.66 -12.09
C ASP A 446 -19.93 -30.38 -10.98
N PHE A 447 -19.41 -31.51 -10.49
CA PHE A 447 -20.07 -32.32 -9.46
C PHE A 447 -20.42 -31.51 -8.21
N LEU A 448 -19.49 -30.68 -7.72
CA LEU A 448 -19.71 -29.87 -6.53
C LEU A 448 -20.83 -28.85 -6.71
N ASP A 449 -20.95 -28.24 -7.89
CA ASP A 449 -21.99 -27.26 -8.18
C ASP A 449 -23.37 -27.94 -8.20
N ARG A 450 -23.50 -29.10 -8.87
CA ARG A 450 -24.74 -29.90 -8.90
C ARG A 450 -25.15 -30.38 -7.50
N ALA A 451 -24.19 -30.90 -6.74
CA ALA A 451 -24.43 -31.37 -5.37
C ALA A 451 -24.88 -30.24 -4.44
N ALA A 452 -24.30 -29.04 -4.59
CA ALA A 452 -24.68 -27.87 -3.80
C ALA A 452 -26.12 -27.42 -4.08
N VAL A 453 -26.54 -27.38 -5.36
CA VAL A 453 -27.92 -27.03 -5.73
C VAL A 453 -28.90 -28.06 -5.17
N LEU A 454 -28.67 -29.35 -5.43
CA LEU A 454 -29.54 -30.44 -4.97
C LEU A 454 -29.68 -30.45 -3.44
N GLN A 455 -28.57 -30.34 -2.71
CA GLN A 455 -28.59 -30.36 -1.25
C GLN A 455 -29.36 -29.17 -0.67
N ARG A 456 -29.19 -27.98 -1.24
CA ARG A 456 -29.86 -26.77 -0.75
C ARG A 456 -31.34 -26.77 -1.10
N LEU A 457 -31.74 -27.20 -2.31
CA LEU A 457 -33.14 -27.38 -2.67
C LEU A 457 -33.80 -28.43 -1.79
N ARG A 458 -33.12 -29.56 -1.53
CA ARG A 458 -33.65 -30.62 -0.67
C ARG A 458 -34.02 -30.13 0.73
N ARG A 459 -33.21 -29.24 1.31
CA ARG A 459 -33.49 -28.62 2.62
C ARG A 459 -34.71 -27.69 2.60
N ARG A 460 -35.10 -27.19 1.42
CA ARG A 460 -36.24 -26.27 1.23
C ARG A 460 -37.47 -26.92 0.59
N ILE A 461 -37.49 -28.24 0.37
CA ILE A 461 -38.63 -28.97 -0.24
C ILE A 461 -39.97 -28.69 0.47
N GLN A 462 -39.96 -28.38 1.77
CA GLN A 462 -41.19 -28.06 2.51
C GLN A 462 -41.77 -26.66 2.19
N GLN A 463 -41.04 -25.81 1.47
CA GLN A 463 -41.52 -24.51 1.00
C GLN A 463 -42.24 -24.67 -0.36
N SER A 464 -43.35 -23.94 -0.56
CA SER A 464 -44.13 -23.99 -1.80
C SER A 464 -43.28 -23.62 -3.02
N GLY A 465 -43.36 -24.41 -4.11
CA GLY A 465 -42.61 -24.19 -5.35
C GLY A 465 -41.25 -24.90 -5.41
N SER A 466 -40.55 -25.05 -4.28
CA SER A 466 -39.22 -25.69 -4.24
C SER A 466 -39.23 -27.18 -4.61
N LEU A 467 -40.36 -27.87 -4.39
CA LEU A 467 -40.50 -29.29 -4.75
C LEU A 467 -40.51 -29.48 -6.27
N GLU A 468 -41.26 -28.67 -7.01
CA GLU A 468 -41.37 -28.81 -8.47
C GLU A 468 -40.01 -28.59 -9.14
N THR A 469 -39.32 -27.51 -8.76
CA THR A 469 -37.96 -27.24 -9.24
C THR A 469 -36.99 -28.37 -8.90
N TYR A 470 -37.09 -28.95 -7.70
CA TYR A 470 -36.26 -30.08 -7.28
C TYR A 470 -36.52 -31.32 -8.14
N LEU A 471 -37.79 -31.70 -8.35
CA LEU A 471 -38.15 -32.86 -9.16
C LEU A 471 -37.74 -32.67 -10.62
N ASN A 472 -37.96 -31.48 -11.17
CA ASN A 472 -37.57 -31.14 -12.54
C ASN A 472 -36.04 -31.23 -12.73
N LEU A 473 -35.27 -30.71 -11.77
CA LEU A 473 -33.81 -30.82 -11.79
C LEU A 473 -33.34 -32.28 -11.68
N CYS A 474 -33.94 -33.08 -10.78
CA CYS A 474 -33.63 -34.49 -10.65
C CYS A 474 -33.88 -35.26 -11.95
N LYS A 475 -35.00 -34.97 -12.63
CA LYS A 475 -35.33 -35.57 -13.93
C LYS A 475 -34.24 -35.29 -14.97
N HIS A 476 -33.88 -34.02 -15.19
CA HIS A 476 -32.85 -33.65 -16.18
C HIS A 476 -31.48 -34.25 -15.84
N LEU A 477 -31.11 -34.29 -14.56
CA LEU A 477 -29.85 -34.91 -14.13
C LEU A 477 -29.86 -36.43 -14.32
N SER A 478 -31.00 -37.10 -14.15
CA SER A 478 -31.19 -38.54 -14.39
C SER A 478 -31.11 -38.85 -15.89
N GLU A 479 -31.79 -38.07 -16.72
CA GLU A 479 -31.74 -38.18 -18.20
C GLU A 479 -30.32 -37.99 -18.73
N ALA A 480 -29.55 -37.07 -18.13
CA ALA A 480 -28.13 -36.86 -18.42
C ALA A 480 -27.19 -37.91 -17.78
N SER A 481 -27.71 -38.94 -17.10
CA SER A 481 -26.93 -39.98 -16.39
C SER A 481 -25.94 -39.45 -15.34
N LEU A 482 -26.24 -38.29 -14.74
CA LEU A 482 -25.39 -37.63 -13.75
C LEU A 482 -25.73 -38.00 -12.31
N ILE A 483 -26.94 -38.53 -12.10
CA ILE A 483 -27.40 -39.10 -10.83
C ILE A 483 -28.07 -40.43 -11.10
N GLY A 484 -28.19 -41.26 -10.07
CA GLY A 484 -28.97 -42.50 -10.16
C GLY A 484 -30.48 -42.23 -10.29
N PRO A 485 -31.27 -43.27 -10.59
CA PRO A 485 -32.73 -43.18 -10.69
C PRO A 485 -33.31 -42.58 -9.40
N CYS A 486 -34.16 -41.55 -9.53
CA CYS A 486 -34.74 -40.89 -8.37
C CYS A 486 -36.07 -41.55 -7.98
N LEU A 487 -36.15 -42.05 -6.74
CA LEU A 487 -37.40 -42.52 -6.13
C LEU A 487 -38.01 -41.40 -5.28
N VAL A 488 -39.20 -40.97 -5.64
CA VAL A 488 -39.96 -39.97 -4.90
C VAL A 488 -40.95 -40.68 -4.00
N TYR A 489 -40.82 -40.44 -2.69
CA TYR A 489 -41.76 -40.89 -1.67
C TYR A 489 -42.63 -39.70 -1.25
N LEU A 490 -43.91 -39.74 -1.60
CA LEU A 490 -44.89 -38.73 -1.23
C LEU A 490 -45.88 -39.33 -0.24
N TYR A 491 -45.93 -38.78 0.98
CA TYR A 491 -46.92 -39.16 1.98
C TYR A 491 -48.03 -38.13 2.06
N ILE A 492 -49.25 -38.53 1.68
CA ILE A 492 -50.43 -37.68 1.77
C ILE A 492 -51.15 -37.99 3.09
N LYS A 493 -50.82 -37.20 4.12
CA LYS A 493 -51.32 -37.37 5.50
C LYS A 493 -52.84 -37.47 5.59
N LYS A 494 -53.57 -36.67 4.80
CA LYS A 494 -55.05 -36.65 4.78
C LYS A 494 -55.66 -38.01 4.44
N TYR A 495 -54.99 -38.79 3.59
CA TYR A 495 -55.49 -40.09 3.11
C TYR A 495 -54.66 -41.27 3.63
N ARG A 496 -53.66 -41.02 4.49
CA ARG A 496 -52.66 -42.01 4.93
C ARG A 496 -52.03 -42.78 3.75
N LEU A 497 -51.88 -42.12 2.60
CA LEU A 497 -51.44 -42.74 1.35
C LEU A 497 -49.95 -42.47 1.13
N TRP A 498 -49.20 -43.50 0.75
CA TRP A 498 -47.84 -43.40 0.24
C TRP A 498 -47.84 -43.57 -1.28
N ILE A 499 -47.27 -42.61 -1.99
CA ILE A 499 -47.01 -42.69 -3.42
C ILE A 499 -45.51 -42.86 -3.59
N ILE A 500 -45.12 -43.95 -4.27
CA ILE A 500 -43.73 -44.21 -4.68
C ILE A 500 -43.70 -44.06 -6.19
N ARG A 501 -42.89 -43.14 -6.70
CA ARG A 501 -42.75 -42.92 -8.14
C ARG A 501 -41.27 -42.84 -8.52
N THR A 502 -40.89 -43.59 -9.54
CA THR A 502 -39.60 -43.43 -10.25
C THR A 502 -39.70 -42.23 -11.18
N LEU A 503 -38.74 -41.31 -11.09
CA LEU A 503 -38.57 -40.18 -12.01
C LEU A 503 -37.64 -40.52 -13.17
#